data_AF-A0A436ZRJ5-F1
#
_entry.id   AF-A0A436ZRJ5-F1
#
_cell.length_a   1.000
_cell.length_b   1.000
_cell.length_c   1.000
_cell.angle_alpha   90.00
_cell.angle_beta   90.00
_cell.angle_gamma   90.00
#
_symmetry.space_group_name_H-M   'P 1'
#
loop_
_entity.id
_entity.type
_entity.pdbx_description
1 polymer ?
#
loop_
_entity_poly.entity_id
_entity_poly.type
_entity_poly.pdbx_seq_one_letter_code
_entity_poly.pdbx_strand_id
1 'polypeptide(L)'
;MFATRTLSPMLRMLPSALLRPFSKSARVPVHGCTGSTVPQHMFDKGELGRILLDTNIVSPVLDGKPLSPWFENVLQKSSLATCQYNIAEYLTSAKVGTKMSYQDILKSLENQKINILNGPCAGHESSVLGFELIQMTHKGMLTKPKTFKGYEKSKEKAQKHWDGIADARIDLVLACEAHHNRYAFLTADKNFYNKFKQSLDEKNVTVYCVELEALTSTSK
;
A
#
# COMPACT_ATOMS: atom_id res chain seq x y z
N MET A 1 -22.60 -3.26 66.42
CA MET A 1 -22.07 -1.89 66.33
C MET A 1 -20.74 -1.93 65.58
N PHE A 2 -20.66 -1.06 64.58
CA PHE A 2 -19.52 -0.51 63.83
C PHE A 2 -18.36 -1.37 63.32
N ALA A 3 -18.18 -1.24 62.01
CA ALA A 3 -17.09 -1.70 61.17
C ALA A 3 -15.78 -0.92 61.42
N THR A 4 -14.66 -1.51 61.03
CA THR A 4 -13.60 -0.77 60.33
C THR A 4 -12.84 -1.70 59.37
N ARG A 5 -12.69 -1.21 58.14
CA ARG A 5 -11.87 -1.72 57.05
C ARG A 5 -10.40 -1.44 57.34
N THR A 6 -9.51 -2.35 56.95
CA THR A 6 -8.19 -2.00 56.41
C THR A 6 -7.79 -3.02 55.33
N LEU A 7 -7.50 -2.49 54.15
CA LEU A 7 -7.07 -3.18 52.93
C LEU A 7 -5.54 -3.06 52.78
N SER A 8 -4.88 -4.20 52.46
CA SER A 8 -3.66 -4.40 51.64
C SER A 8 -2.33 -3.72 52.07
N PRO A 9 -1.13 -4.14 51.57
CA PRO A 9 -0.85 -5.13 50.51
C PRO A 9 0.23 -6.19 50.86
N MET A 10 0.06 -7.44 50.42
CA MET A 10 1.20 -8.34 50.24
C MET A 10 1.69 -8.23 48.80
N LEU A 11 2.76 -7.44 48.63
CA LEU A 11 3.58 -7.40 47.44
C LEU A 11 4.14 -8.80 47.18
N ARG A 12 3.72 -9.39 46.06
CA ARG A 12 4.42 -10.51 45.43
C ARG A 12 5.79 -10.01 44.96
N MET A 13 6.85 -10.48 45.60
CA MET A 13 8.17 -10.49 44.99
C MET A 13 8.14 -11.52 43.84
N LEU A 14 8.05 -11.04 42.60
CA LEU A 14 8.39 -11.83 41.42
C LEU A 14 9.79 -11.43 40.94
N PRO A 15 10.59 -12.38 40.42
CA PRO A 15 11.97 -12.12 40.05
C PRO A 15 12.06 -11.15 38.86
N SER A 16 12.85 -10.10 39.03
CA SER A 16 13.26 -9.14 37.99
C SER A 16 14.28 -9.78 37.03
N ALA A 17 13.86 -10.81 36.30
CA ALA A 17 14.71 -11.45 35.30
C ALA A 17 13.89 -11.77 34.04
N LEU A 18 14.41 -11.35 32.89
CA LEU A 18 13.93 -11.56 31.52
C LEU A 18 13.04 -10.46 30.92
N LEU A 19 13.39 -9.19 31.14
CA LEU A 19 13.31 -8.22 30.04
C LEU A 19 14.50 -8.50 29.11
N ARG A 20 14.35 -9.48 28.22
CA ARG A 20 15.19 -9.51 27.03
C ARG A 20 14.80 -8.30 26.19
N PRO A 21 15.75 -7.45 25.76
CA PRO A 21 15.42 -6.38 24.83
C PRO A 21 14.80 -7.03 23.61
N PHE A 22 13.61 -6.56 23.22
CA PHE A 22 12.94 -6.98 22.00
C PHE A 22 13.96 -6.96 20.87
N SER A 23 14.20 -8.16 20.35
CA SER A 23 15.02 -8.47 19.19
C SER A 23 14.81 -7.41 18.11
N LYS A 24 15.92 -6.83 17.64
CA LYS A 24 16.09 -6.07 16.39
C LYS A 24 14.80 -5.97 15.59
N SER A 25 14.11 -4.84 15.72
CA SER A 25 12.96 -4.46 14.91
C SER A 25 13.24 -4.85 13.46
N ALA A 26 12.47 -5.81 12.93
CA ALA A 26 12.47 -6.07 11.50
C ALA A 26 12.06 -4.75 10.86
N ARG A 27 13.04 -4.01 10.33
CA ARG A 27 12.75 -2.81 9.56
C ARG A 27 12.01 -3.31 8.33
N VAL A 28 10.74 -2.96 8.23
CA VAL A 28 9.97 -3.22 7.01
C VAL A 28 10.64 -2.40 5.91
N PRO A 29 11.26 -3.02 4.90
CA PRO A 29 11.90 -2.27 3.85
C PRO A 29 10.82 -1.52 3.05
N VAL A 30 10.90 -0.20 3.07
CA VAL A 30 10.04 0.67 2.26
C VAL A 30 10.74 0.89 0.94
N HIS A 31 10.16 0.37 -0.13
CA HIS A 31 10.68 0.61 -1.48
C HIS A 31 9.98 1.82 -2.08
N GLY A 32 10.29 2.97 -1.51
CA GLY A 32 9.94 4.25 -2.09
C GLY A 32 8.61 4.83 -1.61
N CYS A 33 8.64 6.16 -1.54
CA CYS A 33 7.55 7.03 -1.12
C CYS A 33 7.56 8.25 -2.04
N THR A 34 6.40 8.80 -2.39
CA THR A 34 6.26 10.01 -3.22
C THR A 34 5.36 11.03 -2.48
N GLY A 35 5.42 12.34 -2.74
CA GLY A 35 4.53 13.35 -2.11
C GLY A 35 4.68 13.60 -0.57
N SER A 36 3.56 13.89 0.11
CA SER A 36 3.49 14.25 1.54
C SER A 36 3.56 13.04 2.48
N THR A 37 4.71 12.39 2.50
CA THR A 37 4.94 11.15 3.26
C THR A 37 4.90 11.37 4.76
N VAL A 38 4.48 10.35 5.52
CA VAL A 38 4.66 10.36 6.98
C VAL A 38 6.15 10.15 7.33
N PRO A 39 6.62 10.67 8.47
CA PRO A 39 7.97 10.36 8.97
C PRO A 39 8.19 8.84 9.15
N GLN A 40 9.43 8.38 8.95
CA GLN A 40 9.78 6.95 9.02
C GLN A 40 9.30 6.26 10.32
N HIS A 41 9.41 6.94 11.46
CA HIS A 41 8.98 6.37 12.74
C HIS A 41 7.46 6.16 12.84
N MET A 42 6.65 6.94 12.11
CA MET A 42 5.20 6.72 11.98
C MET A 42 4.94 5.58 11.01
N PHE A 43 5.67 5.53 9.90
CA PHE A 43 5.62 4.41 8.96
C PHE A 43 5.89 3.07 9.67
N ASP A 44 6.98 2.99 10.44
CA ASP A 44 7.38 1.79 11.18
C ASP A 44 6.32 1.34 12.20
N LYS A 45 5.49 2.28 12.68
CA LYS A 45 4.38 2.04 13.60
C LYS A 45 3.05 1.71 12.90
N GLY A 46 3.00 1.70 11.57
CA GLY A 46 1.79 1.52 10.76
C GLY A 46 0.86 2.74 10.74
N GLU A 47 1.35 3.92 11.10
CA GLU A 47 0.57 5.17 11.21
C GLU A 47 0.68 5.97 9.91
N LEU A 48 0.02 5.50 8.85
CA LEU A 48 0.18 6.04 7.50
C LEU A 48 -0.83 7.13 7.13
N GLY A 49 -1.79 7.43 8.02
CA GLY A 49 -2.85 8.40 7.78
C GLY A 49 -3.97 7.80 6.95
N ARG A 50 -4.31 8.40 5.80
CA ARG A 50 -5.36 7.93 4.90
C ARG A 50 -4.74 7.10 3.78
N ILE A 51 -5.11 5.82 3.67
CA ILE A 51 -4.53 4.88 2.68
C ILE A 51 -5.59 4.23 1.79
N LEU A 52 -5.37 4.28 0.48
CA LEU A 52 -6.06 3.46 -0.51
C LEU A 52 -5.24 2.17 -0.75
N LEU A 53 -5.85 1.02 -0.50
CA LEU A 53 -5.26 -0.29 -0.63
C LEU A 53 -5.47 -0.83 -2.06
N ASP A 54 -4.36 -1.12 -2.73
CA ASP A 54 -4.31 -1.88 -3.97
C ASP A 54 -4.83 -3.33 -3.79
N THR A 55 -5.19 -4.00 -4.87
CA THR A 55 -5.70 -5.37 -4.91
C THR A 55 -4.74 -6.34 -4.21
N ASN A 56 -3.43 -6.23 -4.49
CA ASN A 56 -2.41 -7.08 -3.87
C ASN A 56 -2.24 -6.84 -2.35
N ILE A 57 -2.70 -5.68 -1.84
CA ILE A 57 -2.66 -5.33 -0.42
C ILE A 57 -3.93 -5.77 0.31
N VAL A 58 -5.09 -5.63 -0.31
CA VAL A 58 -6.37 -6.01 0.30
C VAL A 58 -6.61 -7.53 0.24
N SER A 59 -6.03 -8.22 -0.75
CA SER A 59 -6.23 -9.67 -0.94
C SER A 59 -5.87 -10.50 0.28
N PRO A 60 -4.72 -10.32 0.98
CA PRO A 60 -4.41 -11.08 2.20
C PRO A 60 -5.43 -10.89 3.33
N VAL A 61 -6.04 -9.70 3.43
CA VAL A 61 -7.09 -9.40 4.42
C VAL A 61 -8.35 -10.20 4.09
N LEU A 62 -8.77 -10.19 2.82
CA LEU A 62 -9.95 -10.93 2.34
C LEU A 62 -9.75 -12.45 2.37
N ASP A 63 -8.53 -12.92 2.11
CA ASP A 63 -8.15 -14.32 2.19
C ASP A 63 -8.09 -14.84 3.64
N GLY A 64 -8.20 -13.96 4.66
CA GLY A 64 -8.04 -14.32 6.06
C GLY A 64 -6.65 -14.86 6.41
N LYS A 65 -5.62 -14.42 5.69
CA LYS A 65 -4.24 -14.87 5.94
C LYS A 65 -3.71 -14.28 7.24
N PRO A 66 -2.81 -14.98 7.95
CA PRO A 66 -2.06 -14.38 9.05
C PRO A 66 -1.30 -13.15 8.56
N LEU A 67 -1.66 -11.98 9.10
CA LEU A 67 -1.05 -10.71 8.73
C LEU A 67 0.22 -10.47 9.54
N SER A 68 1.12 -9.65 9.03
CA SER A 68 2.29 -9.22 9.80
C SER A 68 1.86 -8.24 10.90
N PRO A 69 2.59 -8.15 12.03
CA PRO A 69 2.30 -7.16 13.06
C PRO A 69 2.32 -5.71 12.55
N TRP A 70 3.14 -5.42 11.54
CA TRP A 70 3.16 -4.09 10.93
C TRP A 70 1.86 -3.80 10.17
N PHE A 71 1.40 -4.76 9.36
CA PHE A 71 0.20 -4.56 8.57
C PHE A 71 -1.07 -4.56 9.42
N GLU A 72 -1.12 -5.35 10.49
CA GLU A 72 -2.17 -5.24 11.52
C GLU A 72 -2.24 -3.82 12.12
N ASN A 73 -1.08 -3.22 12.41
CA ASN A 73 -1.05 -1.83 12.88
C ASN A 73 -1.55 -0.85 11.82
N VAL A 74 -1.23 -1.07 10.53
CA VAL A 74 -1.80 -0.27 9.43
C VAL A 74 -3.32 -0.36 9.43
N LEU A 75 -3.88 -1.59 9.54
CA LEU A 75 -5.32 -1.81 9.60
C LEU A 75 -6.00 -1.11 10.79
N GLN A 76 -5.32 -1.05 11.94
CA GLN A 76 -5.89 -0.48 13.16
C GLN A 76 -5.73 1.03 13.27
N LYS A 77 -4.65 1.60 12.74
CA LYS A 77 -4.24 2.99 13.00
C LYS A 77 -4.43 3.93 11.83
N SER A 78 -4.61 3.40 10.62
CA SER A 78 -4.81 4.20 9.42
C SER A 78 -6.31 4.25 9.05
N SER A 79 -6.71 5.32 8.37
CA SER A 79 -8.03 5.42 7.74
C SER A 79 -7.95 4.75 6.37
N LEU A 80 -8.61 3.61 6.22
CA LEU A 80 -8.44 2.76 5.06
C LEU A 80 -9.57 2.91 4.05
N ALA A 81 -9.20 2.79 2.79
CA ALA A 81 -10.12 2.61 1.70
C ALA A 81 -9.58 1.57 0.71
N THR A 82 -10.47 0.97 -0.07
CA THR A 82 -10.17 0.32 -1.34
C THR A 82 -11.14 0.86 -2.38
N CYS A 83 -11.09 0.40 -3.63
CA CYS A 83 -12.05 0.81 -4.65
C CYS A 83 -12.76 -0.38 -5.28
N GLN A 84 -13.89 -0.12 -5.93
CA GLN A 84 -14.69 -1.15 -6.62
C GLN A 84 -13.90 -1.95 -7.66
N TYR A 85 -12.93 -1.32 -8.34
CA TYR A 85 -12.09 -2.02 -9.29
C TYR A 85 -11.19 -3.04 -8.62
N ASN A 86 -10.57 -2.71 -7.49
CA ASN A 86 -9.71 -3.64 -6.77
C ASN A 86 -10.51 -4.86 -6.27
N ILE A 87 -11.78 -4.64 -5.92
CA ILE A 87 -12.71 -5.72 -5.59
C ILE A 87 -13.00 -6.59 -6.82
N ALA A 88 -13.27 -5.98 -7.98
CA ALA A 88 -13.51 -6.70 -9.23
C ALA A 88 -12.27 -7.48 -9.71
N GLU A 89 -11.08 -6.90 -9.57
CA GLU A 89 -9.81 -7.56 -9.87
C GLU A 89 -9.58 -8.75 -8.93
N TYR A 90 -9.83 -8.58 -7.63
CA TYR A 90 -9.76 -9.67 -6.66
C TYR A 90 -10.72 -10.81 -7.01
N LEU A 91 -11.97 -10.50 -7.35
CA LEU A 91 -13.00 -11.48 -7.75
C LEU A 91 -12.63 -12.25 -9.02
N THR A 92 -12.01 -11.59 -9.99
CA THR A 92 -11.59 -12.23 -11.25
C THR A 92 -10.27 -13.00 -11.11
N SER A 93 -9.59 -12.89 -9.96
CA SER A 93 -8.38 -13.65 -9.70
C SER A 93 -8.65 -15.15 -9.63
N ALA A 94 -7.75 -15.94 -10.22
CA ALA A 94 -7.85 -17.40 -10.23
C ALA A 94 -7.91 -18.04 -8.83
N LYS A 95 -7.44 -17.32 -7.79
CA LYS A 95 -7.46 -17.80 -6.39
C LYS A 95 -8.86 -17.80 -5.79
N VAL A 96 -9.65 -16.78 -6.11
CA VAL A 96 -10.99 -16.57 -5.58
C VAL A 96 -12.01 -17.40 -6.36
N GLY A 97 -11.99 -17.31 -7.70
CA GLY A 97 -12.94 -18.02 -8.54
C GLY A 97 -14.38 -17.75 -8.10
N THR A 98 -15.13 -18.79 -7.72
CA THR A 98 -16.51 -18.70 -7.22
C THR A 98 -16.64 -18.81 -5.69
N LYS A 99 -15.53 -18.77 -4.94
CA LYS A 99 -15.53 -19.08 -3.48
C LYS A 99 -16.11 -17.99 -2.60
N MET A 100 -16.15 -16.75 -3.06
CA MET A 100 -16.76 -15.63 -2.34
C MET A 100 -17.67 -14.86 -3.29
N SER A 101 -18.84 -14.47 -2.79
CA SER A 101 -19.69 -13.52 -3.50
C SER A 101 -19.17 -12.10 -3.31
N TYR A 102 -19.56 -11.20 -4.21
CA TYR A 102 -19.31 -9.76 -4.05
C TYR A 102 -19.83 -9.24 -2.70
N GLN A 103 -20.99 -9.70 -2.25
CA GLN A 103 -21.59 -9.28 -0.98
C GLN A 103 -20.78 -9.74 0.24
N ASP A 104 -20.19 -10.94 0.19
CA ASP A 104 -19.31 -11.43 1.26
C ASP A 104 -18.05 -10.56 1.37
N ILE A 105 -17.50 -10.13 0.24
CA ILE A 105 -16.36 -9.21 0.21
C ILE A 105 -16.74 -7.85 0.80
N LEU A 106 -17.87 -7.26 0.39
CA LEU A 106 -18.34 -5.99 0.94
C LEU A 106 -18.47 -6.06 2.47
N LYS A 107 -19.10 -7.12 2.97
CA LYS A 107 -19.28 -7.34 4.42
C LYS A 107 -17.94 -7.53 5.13
N SER A 108 -17.00 -8.24 4.52
CA SER A 108 -15.65 -8.42 5.07
C SER A 108 -14.91 -7.09 5.18
N LEU A 109 -14.93 -6.26 4.13
CA LEU A 109 -14.32 -4.93 4.14
C LEU A 109 -14.96 -4.00 5.17
N GLU A 110 -16.29 -4.01 5.29
CA GLU A 110 -17.03 -3.23 6.28
C GLU A 110 -16.64 -3.63 7.72
N ASN A 111 -16.56 -4.94 8.01
CA ASN A 111 -16.11 -5.43 9.31
C ASN A 111 -14.69 -4.99 9.66
N GLN A 112 -13.83 -4.84 8.65
CA GLN A 112 -12.46 -4.33 8.79
C GLN A 112 -12.39 -2.79 8.76
N LYS A 113 -13.54 -2.09 8.70
CA LYS A 113 -13.64 -0.64 8.60
C LYS A 113 -12.89 -0.06 7.40
N ILE A 114 -12.84 -0.81 6.30
CA ILE A 114 -12.24 -0.37 5.04
C ILE A 114 -13.34 0.26 4.18
N ASN A 115 -13.22 1.56 3.91
CA ASN A 115 -14.16 2.26 3.04
C ASN A 115 -14.04 1.78 1.59
N ILE A 116 -15.12 1.88 0.83
CA ILE A 116 -15.11 1.52 -0.60
C ILE A 116 -15.36 2.78 -1.40
N LEU A 117 -14.34 3.22 -2.12
CA LEU A 117 -14.46 4.31 -3.08
C LEU A 117 -15.03 3.79 -4.39
N ASN A 118 -15.63 4.70 -5.15
CA ASN A 118 -15.93 4.44 -6.54
C ASN A 118 -14.63 4.12 -7.30
N GLY A 119 -14.74 3.29 -8.34
CA GLY A 119 -13.58 2.79 -9.09
C GLY A 119 -12.73 3.89 -9.75
N PRO A 120 -11.59 3.50 -10.36
CA PRO A 120 -10.73 4.41 -11.10
C PRO A 120 -11.52 5.14 -12.19
N CYS A 121 -11.24 6.44 -12.36
CA CYS A 121 -11.96 7.37 -13.23
C CYS A 121 -13.37 7.77 -12.76
N ALA A 122 -13.71 7.60 -11.47
CA ALA A 122 -14.92 8.21 -10.93
C ALA A 122 -14.88 9.75 -11.02
N GLY A 123 -13.68 10.33 -10.90
CA GLY A 123 -13.42 11.75 -11.14
C GLY A 123 -12.71 12.02 -12.46
N HIS A 124 -13.18 13.01 -13.22
CA HIS A 124 -12.49 13.52 -14.42
C HIS A 124 -11.04 13.93 -14.12
N GLU A 125 -10.80 14.50 -12.94
CA GLU A 125 -9.49 14.99 -12.51
C GLU A 125 -8.45 13.86 -12.37
N SER A 126 -8.84 12.69 -11.86
CA SER A 126 -7.94 11.53 -11.72
C SER A 126 -7.45 11.04 -13.08
N SER A 127 -8.33 11.01 -14.07
CA SER A 127 -7.98 10.62 -15.45
C SER A 127 -7.03 11.62 -16.10
N VAL A 128 -7.27 12.93 -15.89
CA VAL A 128 -6.40 14.00 -16.39
C VAL A 128 -5.01 13.87 -15.78
N LEU A 129 -4.91 13.73 -14.46
CA LEU A 129 -3.63 13.56 -13.77
C LEU A 129 -2.89 12.29 -14.23
N GLY A 130 -3.60 11.17 -14.40
CA GLY A 130 -3.01 9.94 -14.92
C GLY A 130 -2.45 10.11 -16.32
N PHE A 131 -3.16 10.81 -17.21
CA PHE A 131 -2.67 11.11 -18.55
C PHE A 131 -1.43 12.02 -18.53
N GLU A 132 -1.43 13.07 -17.69
CA GLU A 132 -0.27 13.94 -17.50
C GLU A 132 0.97 13.17 -17.04
N LEU A 133 0.81 12.26 -16.07
CA LEU A 133 1.89 11.42 -15.56
C LEU A 133 2.46 10.50 -16.66
N ILE A 134 1.62 9.90 -17.49
CA ILE A 134 2.06 9.11 -18.65
C ILE A 134 2.88 9.97 -19.62
N GLN A 135 2.40 11.18 -19.93
CA GLN A 135 3.11 12.10 -20.82
C GLN A 135 4.47 12.51 -20.25
N MET A 136 4.55 12.77 -18.94
CA MET A 136 5.79 13.13 -18.25
C MET A 136 6.79 11.96 -18.26
N THR A 137 6.33 10.75 -17.92
CA THR A 137 7.16 9.55 -17.99
C THR A 137 7.69 9.34 -19.41
N HIS A 138 6.84 9.43 -20.43
CA HIS A 138 7.25 9.31 -21.83
C HIS A 138 8.30 10.36 -22.23
N LYS A 139 8.10 11.63 -21.86
CA LYS A 139 9.07 12.71 -22.14
C LYS A 139 10.41 12.45 -21.46
N GLY A 140 10.41 11.99 -20.21
CA GLY A 140 11.62 11.63 -19.47
C GLY A 140 12.43 10.55 -20.18
N MET A 141 11.78 9.54 -20.73
CA MET A 141 12.43 8.44 -21.45
C MET A 141 13.13 8.87 -22.74
N LEU A 142 12.62 9.90 -23.42
CA LEU A 142 13.18 10.40 -24.68
C LEU A 142 14.36 11.37 -24.48
N THR A 143 14.62 11.79 -23.23
CA THR A 143 15.74 12.69 -22.92
C THR A 143 17.06 11.95 -22.70
N LYS A 144 17.71 11.57 -23.82
CA LYS A 144 19.16 11.40 -24.11
C LYS A 144 19.63 9.99 -24.51
N PRO A 145 20.25 9.95 -25.70
CA PRO A 145 21.66 9.56 -25.77
C PRO A 145 22.51 10.48 -26.68
N LYS A 146 23.78 10.72 -26.31
CA LYS A 146 24.74 11.58 -27.04
C LYS A 146 25.45 10.88 -28.22
N THR A 147 25.20 9.59 -28.48
CA THR A 147 25.88 8.80 -29.52
C THR A 147 24.95 7.77 -30.18
N PHE A 148 25.21 7.42 -31.44
CA PHE A 148 24.35 6.55 -32.27
C PHE A 148 24.22 5.11 -31.73
N LYS A 149 25.31 4.49 -31.23
CA LYS A 149 25.23 3.17 -30.55
C LYS A 149 24.51 3.23 -29.20
N GLY A 150 24.57 4.38 -28.52
CA GLY A 150 23.79 4.63 -27.30
C GLY A 150 22.29 4.76 -27.61
N TYR A 151 21.95 5.26 -28.79
CA TYR A 151 20.57 5.44 -29.24
C TYR A 151 19.81 4.12 -29.41
N GLU A 152 20.35 3.14 -30.15
CA GLU A 152 19.65 1.85 -30.35
C GLU A 152 19.41 1.08 -29.04
N LYS A 153 20.42 1.00 -28.17
CA LYS A 153 20.24 0.38 -26.84
C LYS A 153 19.29 1.17 -25.94
N SER A 154 19.28 2.50 -26.05
CA SER A 154 18.33 3.35 -25.32
C SER A 154 16.92 3.19 -25.86
N LYS A 155 16.76 3.02 -27.17
CA LYS A 155 15.47 2.81 -27.84
C LYS A 155 14.85 1.47 -27.48
N GLU A 156 15.63 0.37 -27.47
CA GLU A 156 15.13 -0.94 -27.05
C GLU A 156 14.73 -0.95 -25.56
N LYS A 157 15.52 -0.29 -24.70
CA LYS A 157 15.17 -0.11 -23.28
C LYS A 157 13.94 0.77 -23.09
N ALA A 158 13.81 1.85 -23.86
CA ALA A 158 12.64 2.71 -23.84
C ALA A 158 11.40 1.95 -24.33
N GLN A 159 11.49 1.14 -25.38
CA GLN A 159 10.39 0.33 -25.86
C GLN A 159 9.94 -0.68 -24.80
N LYS A 160 10.87 -1.44 -24.20
CA LYS A 160 10.54 -2.39 -23.11
C LYS A 160 9.89 -1.70 -21.90
N HIS A 161 10.35 -0.51 -21.55
CA HIS A 161 9.75 0.28 -20.48
C HIS A 161 8.35 0.79 -20.86
N TRP A 162 8.15 1.18 -22.12
CA TRP A 162 6.86 1.63 -22.66
C TRP A 162 5.83 0.51 -22.73
N ASP A 163 6.20 -0.69 -23.17
CA ASP A 163 5.31 -1.85 -23.18
C ASP A 163 4.82 -2.14 -21.75
N GLY A 164 5.71 -2.06 -20.76
CA GLY A 164 5.33 -2.20 -19.36
C GLY A 164 4.47 -1.06 -18.79
N ILE A 165 4.48 0.13 -19.38
CA ILE A 165 3.58 1.23 -18.96
C ILE A 165 2.13 0.83 -19.22
N ALA A 166 1.85 0.12 -20.32
CA ALA A 166 0.50 -0.28 -20.69
C ALA A 166 -0.17 -1.14 -19.60
N ASP A 167 0.59 -2.03 -18.97
CA ASP A 167 0.13 -2.92 -17.90
C ASP A 167 -0.09 -2.17 -16.59
N ALA A 168 0.73 -1.15 -16.31
CA ALA A 168 0.70 -0.38 -15.07
C ALA A 168 -0.23 0.86 -15.13
N ARG A 169 -1.00 1.02 -16.22
CA ARG A 169 -1.92 2.17 -16.41
C ARG A 169 -3.03 2.20 -15.37
N ILE A 170 -3.56 1.04 -15.01
CA ILE A 170 -4.65 0.95 -14.04
C ILE A 170 -4.14 1.35 -12.65
N ASP A 171 -3.00 0.81 -12.22
CA ASP A 171 -2.36 1.18 -10.94
C ASP A 171 -2.06 2.68 -10.87
N LEU A 172 -1.64 3.28 -11.99
CA LEU A 172 -1.46 4.72 -12.07
C LEU A 172 -2.77 5.49 -11.84
N VAL A 173 -3.86 5.08 -12.49
CA VAL A 173 -5.15 5.73 -12.30
C VAL A 173 -5.64 5.56 -10.87
N LEU A 174 -5.42 4.39 -10.25
CA LEU A 174 -5.72 4.15 -8.84
C LEU A 174 -4.92 5.06 -7.91
N ALA A 175 -3.62 5.24 -8.17
CA ALA A 175 -2.79 6.17 -7.42
C ALA A 175 -3.25 7.63 -7.57
N CYS A 176 -3.70 8.02 -8.76
CA CYS A 176 -4.27 9.34 -9.02
C CYS A 176 -5.61 9.54 -8.29
N GLU A 177 -6.48 8.52 -8.31
CA GLU A 177 -7.75 8.54 -7.60
C GLU A 177 -7.55 8.62 -6.08
N ALA A 178 -6.57 7.87 -5.55
CA ALA A 178 -6.16 7.98 -4.15
C ALA A 178 -5.79 9.44 -3.83
N HIS A 179 -4.89 10.01 -4.63
CA HIS A 179 -4.42 11.38 -4.43
C HIS A 179 -5.56 12.41 -4.45
N HIS A 180 -6.45 12.34 -5.44
CA HIS A 180 -7.60 13.23 -5.55
C HIS A 180 -8.53 13.12 -4.32
N ASN A 181 -8.74 11.90 -3.81
CA ASN A 181 -9.54 11.65 -2.61
C ASN A 181 -8.77 11.88 -1.29
N ARG A 182 -7.56 12.46 -1.35
CA ARG A 182 -6.66 12.71 -0.20
C ARG A 182 -6.28 11.44 0.55
N TYR A 183 -6.00 10.39 -0.19
CA TYR A 183 -5.39 9.15 0.26
C TYR A 183 -3.99 9.03 -0.35
N ALA A 184 -3.08 8.40 0.38
CA ALA A 184 -1.89 7.80 -0.22
C ALA A 184 -2.24 6.41 -0.75
N PHE A 185 -1.55 5.97 -1.81
CA PHE A 185 -1.74 4.65 -2.40
C PHE A 185 -0.74 3.66 -1.83
N LEU A 186 -1.20 2.50 -1.34
CA LEU A 186 -0.33 1.43 -0.84
C LEU A 186 -0.42 0.25 -1.81
N THR A 187 0.73 -0.17 -2.33
CA THR A 187 0.85 -1.25 -3.33
C THR A 187 2.06 -2.13 -3.05
N ALA A 188 2.03 -3.37 -3.53
CA ALA A 188 3.20 -4.23 -3.61
C ALA A 188 3.75 -4.38 -5.05
N ASP A 189 3.16 -3.69 -6.04
CA ASP A 189 3.67 -3.71 -7.42
C ASP A 189 4.85 -2.74 -7.60
N LYS A 190 6.05 -3.30 -7.47
CA LYS A 190 7.30 -2.59 -7.76
C LYS A 190 7.43 -2.18 -9.23
N ASN A 191 6.83 -2.92 -10.16
CA ASN A 191 6.96 -2.61 -11.57
C ASN A 191 6.20 -1.33 -11.89
N PHE A 192 4.97 -1.17 -11.42
CA PHE A 192 4.25 0.09 -11.43
C PHE A 192 5.09 1.22 -10.79
N TYR A 193 5.52 1.05 -9.53
CA TYR A 193 6.22 2.10 -8.80
C TYR A 193 7.48 2.57 -9.54
N ASN A 194 8.33 1.64 -9.98
CA ASN A 194 9.58 1.98 -10.66
C ASN A 194 9.37 2.68 -12.01
N LYS A 195 8.27 2.41 -12.72
CA LYS A 195 7.94 3.07 -13.99
C LYS A 195 7.52 4.53 -13.82
N PHE A 196 6.79 4.82 -12.74
CA PHE A 196 6.21 6.15 -12.53
C PHE A 196 6.85 6.97 -11.41
N LYS A 197 7.82 6.41 -10.67
CA LYS A 197 8.42 7.07 -9.50
C LYS A 197 8.71 8.56 -9.71
N GLN A 198 9.44 8.88 -10.77
CA GLN A 198 9.84 10.27 -11.04
C GLN A 198 8.62 11.17 -11.26
N SER A 199 7.66 10.75 -12.09
CA SER A 199 6.48 11.56 -12.39
C SER A 199 5.54 11.67 -11.18
N LEU A 200 5.42 10.62 -10.38
CA LEU A 200 4.69 10.62 -9.10
C LEU A 200 5.32 11.62 -8.10
N ASP A 201 6.64 11.64 -7.98
CA ASP A 201 7.39 12.59 -7.14
C ASP A 201 7.14 14.03 -7.60
N GLU A 202 7.29 14.31 -8.89
CA GLU A 202 7.10 15.65 -9.47
C GLU A 202 5.67 16.19 -9.30
N LYS A 203 4.67 15.29 -9.22
CA LYS A 203 3.26 15.65 -9.00
C LYS A 203 2.80 15.52 -7.55
N ASN A 204 3.69 15.19 -6.61
CA ASN A 204 3.37 14.97 -5.20
C ASN A 204 2.25 13.94 -4.95
N VAL A 205 2.07 12.97 -5.86
CA VAL A 205 1.16 11.83 -5.64
C VAL A 205 1.83 10.93 -4.63
N THR A 206 1.17 10.53 -3.54
CA THR A 206 1.82 9.71 -2.49
C THR A 206 1.58 8.23 -2.67
N VAL A 207 2.65 7.46 -2.91
CA VAL A 207 2.63 6.00 -3.08
C VAL A 207 3.60 5.36 -2.11
N TYR A 208 3.13 4.43 -1.28
CA TYR A 208 3.96 3.51 -0.52
C TYR A 208 4.06 2.18 -1.28
N CYS A 209 5.26 1.80 -1.68
CA CYS A 209 5.51 0.48 -2.27
C CYS A 209 6.24 -0.42 -1.26
N VAL A 210 5.61 -1.53 -0.90
CA VAL A 210 6.10 -2.48 0.11
C VAL A 210 6.33 -3.86 -0.47
N GLU A 211 7.17 -4.65 0.18
CA GLU A 211 7.34 -6.07 -0.15
C GLU A 211 6.07 -6.86 0.23
N LEU A 212 5.72 -7.89 -0.55
CA LEU A 212 4.60 -8.79 -0.22
C LEU A 212 4.80 -9.47 1.14
N GLU A 213 6.04 -9.81 1.48
CA GLU A 213 6.43 -10.42 2.75
C GLU A 213 6.19 -9.48 3.94
N ALA A 214 6.07 -8.18 3.72
CA ALA A 214 5.71 -7.23 4.77
C ALA A 214 4.24 -7.33 5.17
N LEU A 215 3.39 -7.99 4.37
CA LEU A 215 1.94 -8.05 4.59
C LEU A 215 1.51 -9.27 5.41
N THR A 216 2.20 -10.39 5.24
CA THR A 216 1.85 -11.67 5.87
C THR A 216 2.90 -12.13 6.85
N SER A 217 2.47 -12.76 7.93
CA SER A 217 3.37 -13.48 8.82
C SER A 217 3.75 -14.80 8.15
N THR A 218 5.05 -15.02 7.91
CA THR A 218 5.53 -16.37 7.62
C THR A 218 5.49 -17.15 8.91
N SER A 219 4.53 -18.08 9.03
CA SER A 219 4.61 -19.14 10.05
C SER A 219 5.90 -19.90 9.79
N LYS A 220 6.90 -19.68 10.64
CA LYS A 220 8.07 -20.56 10.73
C LYS A 220 7.68 -21.85 11.43
#